data_AF-A0A960PQ30-F1
#
_entry.id   AF-A0A960PQ30-F1
#
_cell.length_a   1.000
_cell.length_b   1.000
_cell.length_c   1.000
_cell.angle_alpha   90.00
_cell.angle_beta   90.00
_cell.angle_gamma   90.00
#
_symmetry.space_group_name_H-M   'P 1'
#
loop_
_entity.id
_entity.type
_entity.pdbx_description
1 polymer ?
#
loop_
_entity_poly.entity_id
_entity_poly.type
_entity_poly.pdbx_seq_one_letter_code
_entity_poly.pdbx_strand_id
1 'polypeptide(L)'
;IADELFAMAASVSRLQAMKKAGNPEAKSAQQLVDLFCRNSRRKVKRLFKELWSNDDVVKYKAARAVLDGEHRWLEALVADSMPPVPEAAKPAVREEEPAPVAAG
;
A
#
# COMPACT_ATOMS: atom_id res chain seq x y z
N ILE A 1 4.28 5.42 -8.54
CA ILE A 1 4.63 6.12 -9.81
C ILE A 1 4.19 7.57 -9.77
N ALA A 2 2.89 7.85 -9.53
CA ALA A 2 2.36 9.21 -9.46
C ALA A 2 3.12 10.11 -8.46
N ASP A 3 3.39 9.59 -7.26
CA ASP A 3 4.15 10.30 -6.22
C ASP A 3 5.54 10.78 -6.69
N GLU A 4 6.31 9.92 -7.38
CA GLU A 4 7.61 10.30 -7.94
C GLU A 4 7.51 11.40 -8.99
N LEU A 5 6.50 11.34 -9.87
CA LEU A 5 6.30 12.36 -10.89
C LEU A 5 5.86 13.69 -10.26
N PHE A 6 5.00 13.63 -9.25
CA PHE A 6 4.57 14.80 -8.48
C PHE A 6 5.77 15.46 -7.78
N ALA A 7 6.58 14.67 -7.06
CA ALA A 7 7.75 15.18 -6.37
C ALA A 7 8.75 15.82 -7.35
N MET A 8 9.01 15.19 -8.51
CA MET A 8 9.86 15.79 -9.56
C MET A 8 9.31 17.14 -10.04
N ALA A 9 8.01 17.22 -10.34
CA ALA A 9 7.38 18.44 -10.83
C ALA A 9 7.38 19.56 -9.78
N ALA A 10 7.13 19.21 -8.50
CA ALA A 10 7.15 20.14 -7.38
C ALA A 10 8.56 20.69 -7.14
N SER A 11 9.58 19.83 -7.12
CA SER A 11 10.98 20.22 -6.95
C SER A 11 11.45 21.16 -8.07
N VAL A 12 11.14 20.83 -9.33
CA VAL A 12 11.48 21.69 -10.47
C VAL A 12 10.74 23.02 -10.40
N SER A 13 9.45 23.02 -10.09
CA SER A 13 8.65 24.24 -9.93
C SER A 13 9.21 25.15 -8.84
N ARG A 14 9.59 24.58 -7.68
CA ARG A 14 10.19 25.31 -6.57
C ARG A 14 11.53 25.92 -6.95
N LEU A 15 12.40 25.16 -7.63
CA LEU A 15 13.67 25.68 -8.15
C LEU A 15 13.46 26.87 -9.09
N GLN A 16 12.48 26.78 -9.99
CA GLN A 16 12.18 27.89 -10.91
C GLN A 16 11.66 29.12 -10.16
N ALA A 17 10.84 28.94 -9.12
CA ALA A 17 10.42 30.04 -8.25
C ALA A 17 11.61 30.69 -7.53
N MET A 18 12.55 29.89 -6.99
CA MET A 18 13.78 30.40 -6.37
C MET A 18 14.63 31.22 -7.35
N LYS A 19 14.80 30.73 -8.59
CA LYS A 19 15.54 31.44 -9.64
C LYS A 19 14.89 32.80 -9.97
N LYS A 20 13.56 32.82 -10.14
CA LYS A 20 12.81 34.05 -10.44
C LYS A 20 12.91 35.08 -9.30
N ALA A 21 12.96 34.61 -8.05
CA ALA A 21 13.11 35.46 -6.87
C ALA A 21 14.56 35.93 -6.63
N GLY A 22 15.53 35.54 -7.47
CA GLY A 22 16.94 35.87 -7.25
C GLY A 22 17.53 35.24 -5.99
N ASN A 23 16.98 34.12 -5.52
CA ASN A 23 17.45 33.47 -4.30
C ASN A 23 18.92 32.99 -4.49
N PRO A 24 19.85 33.35 -3.59
CA PRO A 24 21.28 33.01 -3.72
C PRO A 24 21.53 31.50 -3.70
N GLU A 25 20.66 30.71 -3.08
CA GLU A 25 20.74 29.25 -2.99
C GLU A 25 20.20 28.54 -4.23
N ALA A 26 19.63 29.26 -5.20
CA ALA A 26 19.04 28.64 -6.39
C ALA A 26 20.05 27.77 -7.16
N LYS A 27 21.35 28.12 -7.12
CA LYS A 27 22.42 27.35 -7.78
C LYS A 27 22.70 26.02 -7.08
N SER A 28 22.77 26.00 -5.74
CA SER A 28 22.95 24.76 -4.99
C SER A 28 21.68 23.90 -5.03
N ALA A 29 20.50 24.51 -4.92
CA ALA A 29 19.22 23.83 -5.07
C ALA A 29 19.09 23.15 -6.45
N GLN A 30 19.60 23.76 -7.52
CA GLN A 30 19.60 23.15 -8.86
C GLN A 30 20.35 21.82 -8.89
N GLN A 31 21.48 21.71 -8.20
CA GLN A 31 22.26 20.47 -8.16
C GLN A 31 21.48 19.34 -7.45
N LEU A 32 20.82 19.66 -6.34
CA LEU A 32 19.99 18.70 -5.60
C LEU A 32 18.77 18.25 -6.42
N VAL A 33 18.09 19.19 -7.07
CA VAL A 33 16.92 18.89 -7.91
C VAL A 33 17.30 18.03 -9.12
N ASP A 34 18.45 18.28 -9.76
CA ASP A 34 18.93 17.44 -10.86
C ASP A 34 19.23 16.01 -10.39
N LEU A 35 19.96 15.86 -9.27
CA LEU A 35 20.26 14.55 -8.70
C LEU A 35 18.99 13.78 -8.33
N PHE A 36 18.03 14.43 -7.67
CA PHE A 36 16.74 13.87 -7.32
C PHE A 36 15.99 13.39 -8.58
N CYS A 37 15.84 14.25 -9.59
CA CYS A 37 15.13 13.92 -10.83
C CYS A 37 15.78 12.76 -11.59
N ARG A 38 17.12 12.64 -11.59
CA ARG A 38 17.83 11.49 -12.19
C ARG A 38 17.51 10.18 -11.47
N ASN A 39 17.45 10.21 -10.14
CA ASN A 39 17.08 9.05 -9.32
C ASN A 39 15.61 8.66 -9.52
N SER A 40 14.69 9.61 -9.40
CA SER A 40 13.26 9.39 -9.60
C SER A 40 12.94 8.86 -11.00
N ARG A 41 13.62 9.34 -12.05
CA ARG A 41 13.46 8.80 -13.41
C ARG A 41 13.80 7.32 -13.50
N ARG A 42 14.88 6.86 -12.86
CA ARG A 42 15.24 5.43 -12.82
C ARG A 42 14.21 4.63 -12.04
N LYS A 43 13.75 5.15 -10.90
CA LYS A 43 12.72 4.51 -10.07
C LYS A 43 11.40 4.37 -10.82
N VAL A 44 10.93 5.41 -11.50
CA VAL A 44 9.71 5.38 -12.33
C VAL A 44 9.83 4.32 -13.43
N LYS A 45 10.95 4.27 -14.16
CA LYS A 45 11.17 3.24 -15.19
C LYS A 45 11.08 1.82 -14.62
N ARG A 46 11.70 1.58 -13.47
CA ARG A 46 11.63 0.28 -12.79
C ARG A 46 10.21 -0.06 -12.36
N LEU A 47 9.51 0.85 -11.69
CA LEU A 47 8.14 0.64 -11.22
C LEU A 47 7.16 0.36 -12.38
N PHE A 48 7.31 1.06 -13.51
CA PHE A 48 6.51 0.77 -14.69
C PHE A 48 6.79 -0.63 -15.25
N LYS A 49 8.06 -1.06 -15.28
CA LYS A 49 8.40 -2.43 -15.72
C LYS A 49 7.76 -3.47 -14.80
N GLU A 50 7.84 -3.28 -13.49
CA GLU A 50 7.26 -4.17 -12.48
C GLU A 50 5.74 -4.24 -12.58
N LEU A 51 5.05 -3.14 -12.94
CA LEU A 51 3.61 -3.14 -13.13
C LEU A 51 3.14 -4.15 -14.20
N TRP A 52 3.93 -4.33 -15.26
CA TRP A 52 3.60 -5.21 -16.39
C TRP A 52 4.25 -6.60 -16.30
N SER A 53 5.16 -6.78 -15.35
CA SER A 53 5.90 -8.02 -15.13
C SER A 53 5.71 -8.44 -13.69
N ASN A 54 4.48 -8.86 -13.38
CA ASN A 54 4.05 -9.22 -12.03
C ASN A 54 3.50 -10.65 -12.00
N ASP A 55 3.38 -11.20 -10.79
CA ASP A 55 2.85 -12.55 -10.57
C ASP A 55 1.35 -12.55 -10.26
N ASP A 56 0.59 -11.53 -10.67
CA ASP A 56 -0.79 -11.34 -10.20
C ASP A 56 -1.69 -12.55 -10.52
N VAL A 57 -1.49 -13.19 -11.68
CA VAL A 57 -2.22 -14.41 -12.04
C VAL A 57 -1.91 -15.55 -11.06
N VAL A 58 -0.65 -15.75 -10.71
CA VAL A 58 -0.23 -16.83 -9.80
C VAL A 58 -0.69 -16.51 -8.37
N LYS A 59 -0.53 -15.25 -7.93
CA LYS A 59 -1.00 -14.77 -6.63
C LYS A 59 -2.52 -14.92 -6.48
N TYR A 60 -3.28 -14.59 -7.51
CA TYR A 60 -4.74 -14.75 -7.51
C TYR A 60 -5.13 -16.23 -7.36
N LYS A 61 -4.50 -17.13 -8.11
CA LYS A 61 -4.73 -18.58 -7.99
C LYS A 61 -4.39 -19.09 -6.60
N ALA A 62 -3.25 -18.69 -6.04
CA ALA A 62 -2.86 -19.06 -4.69
C ALA A 62 -3.86 -18.55 -3.64
N ALA A 63 -4.29 -17.29 -3.74
CA ALA A 63 -5.31 -16.73 -2.85
C ALA A 63 -6.64 -17.51 -2.93
N ARG A 64 -7.05 -17.94 -4.13
CA ARG A 64 -8.22 -18.81 -4.30
C ARG A 64 -8.05 -20.16 -3.63
N ALA A 65 -6.92 -20.84 -3.82
CA ALA A 65 -6.63 -22.11 -3.16
C ALA A 65 -6.64 -22.00 -1.62
N VAL A 66 -6.18 -20.87 -1.06
CA VAL A 66 -6.29 -20.60 0.38
C VAL A 66 -7.76 -20.53 0.81
N LEU A 67 -8.58 -19.75 0.09
CA LEU A 67 -10.00 -19.58 0.40
C LEU A 67 -10.81 -20.88 0.20
N ASP A 68 -10.42 -21.70 -0.77
CA ASP A 68 -11.04 -23.01 -1.04
C ASP A 68 -10.57 -24.10 -0.04
N GLY A 69 -9.67 -23.75 0.89
CA GLY A 69 -9.25 -24.61 2.01
C GLY A 69 -8.12 -25.60 1.68
N GLU A 70 -7.52 -25.50 0.50
CA GLU A 70 -6.45 -26.39 0.04
C GLU A 70 -5.16 -26.27 0.88
N HIS A 71 -5.00 -25.15 1.59
CA HIS A 71 -3.85 -24.86 2.45
C HIS A 71 -4.12 -25.00 3.96
N ARG A 72 -5.22 -25.67 4.37
CA ARG A 72 -5.55 -25.91 5.80
C ARG A 72 -4.48 -26.64 6.60
N TRP A 73 -3.61 -27.39 5.93
CA TRP A 73 -2.47 -28.04 6.58
C TRP A 73 -1.55 -27.04 7.30
N LEU A 74 -1.52 -25.76 6.89
CA LEU A 74 -0.77 -24.71 7.59
C LEU A 74 -1.37 -24.40 8.97
N GLU A 75 -2.69 -24.54 9.15
CA GLU A 75 -3.35 -24.28 10.44
C GLU A 75 -2.92 -25.29 11.50
N ALA A 76 -2.74 -26.57 11.09
CA ALA A 76 -2.25 -27.63 11.97
C ALA A 76 -0.84 -27.32 12.53
N LEU A 77 0.05 -26.77 11.70
CA LEU A 77 1.41 -26.39 12.12
C LEU A 77 1.40 -25.28 13.18
N VAL A 78 0.48 -24.33 13.07
CA VAL A 78 0.33 -23.24 14.06
C VAL A 78 -0.32 -23.76 15.34
N ALA A 79 -1.33 -24.62 15.22
CA ALA A 79 -2.02 -25.23 16.37
C ALA A 79 -1.06 -26.08 17.22
N ASP A 80 -0.19 -26.85 16.58
CA ASP A 80 0.80 -27.68 17.28
C ASP A 80 1.89 -26.86 18.00
N SER A 81 2.11 -25.61 17.57
CA SER A 81 3.14 -24.72 18.12
C SER A 81 2.60 -23.74 19.18
N MET A 82 1.28 -23.59 19.30
CA MET A 82 0.64 -22.65 20.21
C MET A 82 0.00 -23.38 21.40
N PRO A 83 0.18 -22.89 22.64
CA PRO A 83 -0.55 -23.44 23.77
C PRO A 83 -2.06 -23.26 23.54
N PRO A 84 -2.92 -24.20 24.01
CA PRO A 84 -4.35 -24.10 23.81
C PRO A 84 -4.87 -22.79 24.38
N VAL A 85 -5.51 -21.99 23.52
CA VAL A 85 -6.20 -20.78 23.97
C VAL A 85 -7.41 -21.25 24.78
N PRO A 86 -7.58 -20.80 26.05
CA PRO A 86 -8.81 -21.09 26.79
C PRO A 86 -10.00 -20.68 25.94
N GLU A 87 -10.99 -21.57 25.79
CA GLU A 87 -12.17 -21.30 24.97
C GLU A 87 -12.79 -19.98 25.44
N ALA A 88 -12.60 -18.91 24.66
CA ALA A 88 -13.24 -17.64 24.95
C ALA A 88 -14.74 -17.92 24.84
N ALA A 89 -15.45 -17.76 25.97
CA ALA A 89 -16.89 -17.91 26.02
C ALA A 89 -17.50 -17.23 24.81
N LYS A 90 -18.25 -17.99 23.99
CA LYS A 90 -18.94 -17.47 22.81
C LYS A 90 -19.63 -16.17 23.23
N PRO A 91 -19.35 -15.02 22.58
CA PRO A 91 -20.06 -13.80 22.92
C PRO A 91 -21.55 -14.08 22.75
N ALA A 92 -22.31 -13.90 23.83
CA ALA A 92 -23.75 -14.05 23.79
C ALA A 92 -24.28 -13.08 22.72
N VAL A 93 -24.69 -13.62 21.58
CA VAL A 93 -25.43 -12.86 20.58
C VAL A 93 -26.76 -12.52 21.25
N ARG A 94 -26.91 -11.27 21.67
CA ARG A 94 -28.20 -10.77 22.13
C ARG A 94 -29.06 -10.64 20.88
N GLU A 95 -30.01 -11.55 20.68
CA GLU A 95 -31.08 -11.35 19.72
C GLU A 95 -31.86 -10.11 20.18
N GLU A 96 -31.66 -8.98 19.51
CA GLU A 96 -32.55 -7.83 19.67
C GLU A 96 -33.84 -8.12 18.92
N GLU A 97 -34.91 -8.29 19.67
CA GLU A 97 -36.27 -8.41 19.15
C GLU A 97 -36.63 -7.12 18.39
N PRO A 98 -37.09 -7.18 17.12
CA PRO A 98 -37.33 -5.98 16.34
C PRO A 98 -38.43 -5.14 16.96
N ALA A 99 -38.13 -3.87 17.22
CA ALA A 99 -39.09 -2.91 17.76
C ALA A 99 -40.32 -2.78 16.84
N PRO A 100 -41.55 -2.65 17.41
CA PRO A 100 -42.75 -2.54 16.61
C PRO A 100 -42.71 -1.24 15.79
N VAL A 101 -42.86 -1.39 14.46
CA VAL A 101 -43.00 -0.27 13.55
C VAL A 101 -44.38 0.35 13.78
N ALA A 102 -44.42 1.57 14.30
CA ALA A 102 -45.65 2.33 14.39
C ALA A 102 -46.18 2.63 12.97
N ALA A 103 -47.35 2.09 12.63
CA ALA A 103 -48.08 2.45 11.44
C ALA A 103 -48.59 3.89 11.60
N GLY A 104 -48.16 4.77 10.70
CA GLY A 104 -48.73 6.12 10.53
C GLY A 104 -50.02 6.08 9.72
#